data_AF-A0A957IHB1-F1
#
_entry.id   AF-A0A957IHB1-F1
#
_cell.length_a   1.000
_cell.length_b   1.000
_cell.length_c   1.000
_cell.angle_alpha   90.00
_cell.angle_beta   90.00
_cell.angle_gamma   90.00
#
_symmetry.space_group_name_H-M   'P 1'
#
loop_
_entity.id
_entity.type
_entity.pdbx_description
1 polymer ?
#
loop_
_entity_poly.entity_id
_entity_poly.type
_entity_poly.pdbx_seq_one_letter_code
_entity_poly.pdbx_strand_id
1 'polypeptide(L)'
;MFRKKLIFLFLMMLLAFTACADEAEEPEVAETAVPQVAAVDPTIPPAEATAVPTEVPQANPTLPPTETAVPVVEASPAPQRFGILRFRDSDTTPAGSFQLLLEGIAAPAAGTHYELWLVDDSFNTLNLGIFDVVDGNVQYNGTVEQNLLASYSGAFISIEPDGVADGEIGTIAFNGVVPAGSLLHIRHVVTAFAGNPDGNAFLIGAQTQIHHAMEHAGFLLDELANDNIREAQRHAEHVVNILDGETGPNFGDLDGDTLAQNPGDGFGVRAYLEGAEEHTNLALTAEGVTAEVELHAGHVLISSDNALARIDDAIGEALRIIASDSAAEAQPAAEELMALLAAALNGVDTNGDGVIAPIPDEGGILTAYVHGQNMASFEFFAADGATVAAAPAEEAPAVEAAPTAEPASTEAPAAAAPVVIEMANFAFVPNEITVEAGTAVTWVNQDNGPRHSATA
;
A
#
# COMPACT_ATOMS: atom_id res chain seq x y z
N MET A 1 -28.59 38.13 -43.15
CA MET A 1 -29.20 36.78 -43.07
C MET A 1 -28.33 35.83 -43.88
N PHE A 2 -27.93 34.71 -43.27
CA PHE A 2 -27.26 33.54 -43.85
C PHE A 2 -25.89 33.72 -44.54
N ARG A 3 -24.83 33.33 -43.83
CA ARG A 3 -23.66 32.63 -44.41
C ARG A 3 -22.85 31.94 -43.32
N LYS A 4 -22.44 30.70 -43.62
CA LYS A 4 -21.48 29.81 -42.93
C LYS A 4 -22.06 28.64 -42.12
N LYS A 5 -22.48 27.60 -42.84
CA LYS A 5 -22.28 26.18 -42.50
C LYS A 5 -22.24 25.40 -43.83
N LEU A 6 -21.05 25.09 -44.37
CA LEU A 6 -20.83 24.00 -45.34
C LEU A 6 -19.35 23.84 -45.72
N ILE A 7 -18.52 23.26 -44.84
CA ILE A 7 -17.23 22.65 -45.22
C ILE A 7 -17.01 21.49 -44.27
N PHE A 8 -17.50 20.29 -44.62
CA PHE A 8 -16.92 19.00 -44.21
C PHE A 8 -17.64 17.85 -44.93
N LEU A 9 -17.61 17.83 -46.27
CA LEU A 9 -18.01 16.64 -47.02
C LEU A 9 -17.51 16.73 -48.48
N PHE A 10 -16.19 16.68 -48.70
CA PHE A 10 -15.64 16.49 -50.04
C PHE A 10 -14.15 16.08 -50.01
N LEU A 11 -13.85 14.89 -49.52
CA LEU A 11 -12.62 14.18 -49.92
C LEU A 11 -12.73 12.68 -49.66
N MET A 12 -13.81 12.08 -50.16
CA MET A 12 -13.86 10.65 -50.42
C MET A 12 -14.09 10.53 -51.93
N MET A 13 -13.29 9.70 -52.61
CA MET A 13 -13.37 9.34 -54.03
C MET A 13 -12.43 10.11 -54.99
N LEU A 14 -11.14 9.74 -54.99
CA LEU A 14 -10.39 9.60 -56.24
C LEU A 14 -9.21 8.64 -56.06
N LEU A 15 -9.00 7.81 -57.10
CA LEU A 15 -7.87 6.93 -57.41
C LEU A 15 -7.96 5.46 -56.99
N ALA A 16 -8.37 4.66 -57.99
CA ALA A 16 -8.11 3.23 -58.09
C ALA A 16 -7.35 2.95 -59.42
N PHE A 17 -6.44 1.96 -59.36
CA PHE A 17 -5.72 1.25 -60.45
C PHE A 17 -4.57 2.01 -61.16
N THR A 18 -3.34 1.48 -61.35
CA THR A 18 -2.89 0.09 -61.57
C THR A 18 -1.36 -0.07 -61.39
N ALA A 19 -0.94 -1.27 -60.95
CA ALA A 19 0.19 -2.11 -61.45
C ALA A 19 1.58 -2.12 -60.77
N CYS A 20 1.89 -3.35 -60.28
CA CYS A 20 3.16 -4.10 -60.33
C CYS A 20 4.16 -4.03 -59.16
N ALA A 21 4.13 -5.13 -58.38
CA ALA A 21 5.24 -5.99 -57.95
C ALA A 21 6.48 -5.33 -57.30
N ASP A 22 6.58 -5.51 -55.98
CA ASP A 22 7.80 -6.01 -55.36
C ASP A 22 7.42 -6.79 -54.09
N GLU A 23 7.85 -8.04 -54.01
CA GLU A 23 7.76 -8.91 -52.84
C GLU A 23 8.69 -8.35 -51.76
N ALA A 24 8.12 -7.89 -50.63
CA ALA A 24 8.90 -7.55 -49.45
C ALA A 24 8.82 -8.73 -48.47
N GLU A 25 9.97 -9.35 -48.25
CA GLU A 25 10.23 -10.45 -47.32
C GLU A 25 9.69 -10.14 -45.90
N GLU A 26 8.98 -11.12 -45.33
CA GLU A 26 8.65 -11.17 -43.91
C GLU A 26 9.95 -11.29 -43.07
N PRO A 27 10.09 -10.57 -41.95
CA PRO A 27 11.24 -10.76 -41.08
C PRO A 27 11.14 -12.11 -40.36
N GLU A 28 12.09 -12.99 -40.66
CA GLU A 28 12.34 -14.26 -39.97
C GLU A 28 12.62 -14.00 -38.48
N VAL A 29 11.75 -14.52 -37.62
CA VAL A 29 11.92 -14.46 -36.16
C VAL A 29 13.03 -15.45 -35.79
N ALA A 30 14.18 -14.95 -35.37
CA ALA A 30 15.28 -15.78 -34.88
C ALA A 30 14.88 -16.46 -33.56
N GLU A 31 14.86 -17.78 -33.59
CA GLU A 31 14.70 -18.69 -32.45
C GLU A 31 15.81 -18.41 -31.41
N THR A 32 15.45 -17.78 -30.30
CA THR A 32 16.35 -17.61 -29.15
C THR A 32 16.66 -18.95 -28.51
N ALA A 33 17.90 -19.38 -28.66
CA ALA A 33 18.45 -20.60 -28.09
C ALA A 33 18.37 -20.61 -26.56
N VAL A 34 17.76 -21.68 -26.04
CA VAL A 34 17.77 -22.06 -24.63
C VAL A 34 19.21 -22.45 -24.22
N PRO A 35 19.76 -21.94 -23.10
CA PRO A 35 21.06 -22.40 -22.62
C PRO A 35 20.95 -23.85 -22.09
N GLN A 36 21.64 -24.76 -22.77
CA GLN A 36 21.77 -26.16 -22.39
C GLN A 36 22.57 -26.30 -21.08
N VAL A 37 21.92 -26.82 -20.05
CA VAL A 37 22.53 -27.22 -18.77
C VAL A 37 23.54 -28.35 -19.02
N ALA A 38 24.80 -28.14 -18.63
CA ALA A 38 25.84 -29.15 -18.71
C ALA A 38 25.55 -30.30 -17.72
N ALA A 39 25.56 -31.53 -18.23
CA ALA A 39 25.43 -32.75 -17.44
C ALA A 39 26.65 -32.95 -16.51
N VAL A 40 26.38 -33.27 -15.24
CA VAL A 40 27.38 -33.61 -14.22
C VAL A 40 27.81 -35.06 -14.39
N ASP A 41 29.12 -35.29 -14.47
CA ASP A 41 29.79 -36.59 -14.60
C ASP A 41 29.70 -37.40 -13.29
N PRO A 42 29.09 -38.61 -13.28
CA PRO A 42 28.89 -39.40 -12.06
C PRO A 42 30.01 -40.44 -11.89
N THR A 43 31.23 -40.01 -11.58
CA THR A 43 32.31 -40.94 -11.16
C THR A 43 33.19 -40.38 -10.05
N ILE A 44 32.66 -40.27 -8.83
CA ILE A 44 33.49 -40.27 -7.60
C ILE A 44 32.78 -41.12 -6.51
N PRO A 45 33.38 -42.23 -6.03
CA PRO A 45 32.80 -43.06 -4.97
C PRO A 45 32.99 -42.44 -3.56
N PRO A 46 32.14 -42.81 -2.58
CA PRO A 46 32.11 -42.18 -1.26
C PRO A 46 33.26 -42.69 -0.37
N ALA A 47 33.94 -41.78 0.33
CA ALA A 47 34.95 -42.12 1.32
C ALA A 47 34.35 -42.22 2.73
N GLU A 48 34.57 -43.38 3.36
CA GLU A 48 34.16 -43.77 4.71
C GLU A 48 34.72 -42.85 5.82
N ALA A 49 33.91 -42.69 6.86
CA ALA A 49 34.31 -42.13 8.14
C ALA A 49 35.36 -43.03 8.83
N THR A 50 36.52 -42.47 9.17
CA THR A 50 37.49 -43.09 10.07
C THR A 50 37.82 -42.16 11.23
N ALA A 51 37.82 -42.73 12.43
CA ALA A 51 37.99 -42.04 13.70
C ALA A 51 39.45 -41.65 14.00
N VAL A 52 39.55 -40.54 14.71
CA VAL A 52 40.63 -39.85 15.46
C VAL A 52 41.83 -40.71 15.89
N PRO A 53 43.05 -40.11 15.92
CA PRO A 53 43.71 -39.93 17.22
C PRO A 53 44.18 -38.49 17.47
N THR A 54 43.93 -38.05 18.70
CA THR A 54 44.35 -36.80 19.32
C THR A 54 45.86 -36.74 19.43
N GLU A 55 46.47 -35.76 18.78
CA GLU A 55 47.79 -35.25 19.16
C GLU A 55 47.81 -33.73 18.94
N VAL A 56 48.16 -32.98 19.99
CA VAL A 56 48.21 -31.51 19.99
C VAL A 56 49.67 -31.09 19.76
N PRO A 57 50.02 -30.44 18.64
CA PRO A 57 51.32 -29.81 18.48
C PRO A 57 51.25 -28.34 18.96
N GLN A 58 52.08 -27.99 19.94
CA GLN A 58 52.29 -26.59 20.36
C GLN A 58 52.86 -25.76 19.21
N ALA A 59 52.11 -24.78 18.74
CA ALA A 59 52.59 -23.74 17.82
C ALA A 59 53.14 -22.54 18.62
N ASN A 60 54.37 -22.18 18.31
CA ASN A 60 55.06 -20.98 18.79
C ASN A 60 54.46 -19.75 18.08
N PRO A 61 54.10 -18.64 18.77
CA PRO A 61 53.44 -17.51 18.12
C PRO A 61 54.45 -16.67 17.32
N THR A 62 54.35 -16.73 15.99
CA THR A 62 54.95 -15.74 15.09
C THR A 62 53.94 -14.59 14.94
N LEU A 63 54.33 -13.38 15.34
CA LEU A 63 53.47 -12.19 15.20
C LEU A 63 53.24 -11.85 13.71
N PRO A 64 51.99 -11.58 13.29
CA PRO A 64 51.69 -11.11 11.94
C PRO A 64 52.22 -9.67 11.72
N PRO A 65 52.55 -9.29 10.47
CA PRO A 65 52.96 -7.93 10.16
C PRO A 65 51.80 -6.94 10.39
N THR A 66 52.11 -5.79 10.96
CA THR A 66 51.17 -4.68 11.20
C THR A 66 50.54 -4.23 9.89
N GLU A 67 49.25 -4.50 9.71
CA GLU A 67 48.42 -3.95 8.65
C GLU A 67 48.18 -2.46 8.97
N THR A 68 48.64 -1.59 8.08
CA THR A 68 48.36 -0.15 8.16
C THR A 68 46.86 0.04 7.98
N ALA A 69 46.15 0.38 9.07
CA ALA A 69 44.73 0.66 9.02
C ALA A 69 44.42 1.73 7.98
N VAL A 70 43.58 1.39 7.00
CA VAL A 70 42.91 2.37 6.15
C VAL A 70 42.09 3.30 7.05
N PRO A 71 42.07 4.62 6.81
CA PRO A 71 41.25 5.51 7.60
C PRO A 71 39.79 5.07 7.46
N VAL A 72 39.17 4.74 8.59
CA VAL A 72 37.72 4.58 8.68
C VAL A 72 37.12 5.93 8.31
N VAL A 73 36.51 6.02 7.13
CA VAL A 73 35.65 7.15 6.80
C VAL A 73 34.44 6.98 7.70
N GLU A 74 34.31 7.83 8.73
CA GLU A 74 33.10 7.89 9.53
C GLU A 74 31.94 8.16 8.58
N ALA A 75 31.02 7.19 8.47
CA ALA A 75 29.80 7.38 7.72
C ALA A 75 29.04 8.55 8.37
N SER A 76 28.73 9.58 7.58
CA SER A 76 27.85 10.66 8.04
C SER A 76 26.57 10.06 8.62
N PRO A 77 26.07 10.55 9.77
CA PRO A 77 24.82 10.06 10.33
C PRO A 77 23.70 10.24 9.30
N ALA A 78 22.80 9.27 9.23
CA ALA A 78 21.60 9.36 8.40
C ALA A 78 20.81 10.64 8.75
N PRO A 79 20.18 11.30 7.76
CA PRO A 79 19.41 12.52 8.03
C PRO A 79 18.28 12.21 9.03
N GLN A 80 18.09 13.11 10.00
CA GLN A 80 17.04 12.96 10.99
C GLN A 80 15.67 13.19 10.34
N ARG A 81 14.80 12.19 10.45
CA ARG A 81 13.38 12.29 10.11
C ARG A 81 12.61 12.98 11.22
N PHE A 82 11.76 13.94 10.84
CA PHE A 82 10.91 14.71 11.74
C PHE A 82 9.44 14.31 11.70
N GLY A 83 9.02 13.53 10.69
CA GLY A 83 7.65 13.05 10.61
C GLY A 83 7.25 12.61 9.21
N ILE A 84 5.95 12.68 8.95
CA ILE A 84 5.34 12.13 7.74
C ILE A 84 4.05 12.88 7.35
N LEU A 85 3.84 13.07 6.05
CA LEU A 85 2.53 13.37 5.46
C LEU A 85 2.00 12.15 4.73
N ARG A 86 0.79 11.72 5.07
CA ARG A 86 0.07 10.61 4.43
C ARG A 86 -1.16 11.10 3.71
N PHE A 87 -1.55 10.37 2.67
CA PHE A 87 -2.80 10.59 1.94
C PHE A 87 -3.76 9.43 2.17
N ARG A 88 -5.04 9.74 2.24
CA ARG A 88 -6.14 8.77 2.34
C ARG A 88 -7.32 9.22 1.51
N ASP A 89 -8.20 8.29 1.22
CA ASP A 89 -9.48 8.63 0.63
C ASP A 89 -10.27 9.52 1.61
N SER A 90 -11.03 10.45 1.06
CA SER A 90 -12.13 11.10 1.78
C SER A 90 -13.45 10.44 1.40
N ASP A 91 -14.55 10.86 2.01
CA ASP A 91 -15.90 10.38 1.69
C ASP A 91 -16.26 10.50 0.19
N THR A 92 -15.62 11.41 -0.54
CA THR A 92 -15.96 11.74 -1.94
C THR A 92 -14.78 11.70 -2.89
N THR A 93 -13.54 11.55 -2.42
CA THR A 93 -12.36 11.77 -3.26
C THR A 93 -11.22 10.82 -2.88
N PRO A 94 -10.76 9.98 -3.83
CA PRO A 94 -9.58 9.15 -3.63
C PRO A 94 -8.34 9.99 -3.34
N ALA A 95 -7.56 9.62 -2.32
CA ALA A 95 -6.41 10.39 -1.82
C ALA A 95 -6.73 11.90 -1.61
N GLY A 96 -7.97 12.22 -1.23
CA GLY A 96 -8.45 13.58 -0.98
C GLY A 96 -8.30 14.05 0.46
N SER A 97 -7.97 13.17 1.40
CA SER A 97 -7.63 13.53 2.78
C SER A 97 -6.14 13.42 3.02
N PHE A 98 -5.63 14.22 3.95
CA PHE A 98 -4.22 14.21 4.34
C PHE A 98 -4.06 14.24 5.86
N GLN A 99 -2.96 13.65 6.35
CA GLN A 99 -2.56 13.67 7.74
C GLN A 99 -1.05 13.93 7.84
N LEU A 100 -0.70 15.05 8.46
CA LEU A 100 0.64 15.44 8.83
C LEU A 100 0.88 15.11 10.30
N LEU A 101 1.90 14.29 10.56
CA LEU A 101 2.38 13.98 11.90
C LEU A 101 3.85 14.36 11.98
N LEU A 102 4.22 15.27 12.88
CA LEU A 102 5.60 15.65 13.13
C LEU A 102 5.94 15.60 14.61
N GLU A 103 7.20 15.32 14.92
CA GLU A 103 7.72 15.22 16.28
C GLU A 103 9.06 15.97 16.40
N GLY A 104 9.33 16.52 17.58
CA GLY A 104 10.56 17.25 17.87
C GLY A 104 10.68 18.60 17.15
N ILE A 105 9.55 19.20 16.76
CA ILE A 105 9.50 20.49 16.04
C ILE A 105 9.59 21.64 17.04
N ALA A 106 10.48 22.61 16.80
CA ALA A 106 10.48 23.84 17.59
C ALA A 106 9.27 24.73 17.23
N ALA A 107 8.74 25.47 18.21
CA ALA A 107 7.78 26.52 17.91
C ALA A 107 8.42 27.58 16.97
N PRO A 108 7.67 28.10 15.99
CA PRO A 108 8.19 29.14 15.11
C PRO A 108 8.51 30.41 15.92
N ALA A 109 9.40 31.26 15.37
CA ALA A 109 9.78 32.50 16.04
C ALA A 109 8.57 33.44 16.18
N ALA A 110 8.59 34.31 17.20
CA ALA A 110 7.50 35.25 17.42
C ALA A 110 7.25 36.13 16.17
N GLY A 111 5.99 36.19 15.71
CA GLY A 111 5.60 36.89 14.48
C GLY A 111 5.72 36.03 13.21
N THR A 112 5.91 34.72 13.34
CA THR A 112 5.92 33.76 12.24
C THR A 112 5.13 32.50 12.58
N HIS A 113 4.68 31.77 11.56
CA HIS A 113 3.99 30.48 11.67
C HIS A 113 4.50 29.48 10.64
N TYR A 114 4.14 28.20 10.83
CA TYR A 114 4.38 27.17 9.82
C TYR A 114 3.20 27.01 8.88
N GLU A 115 3.49 26.73 7.61
CA GLU A 115 2.48 26.45 6.60
C GLU A 115 2.86 25.22 5.77
N LEU A 116 1.89 24.36 5.48
CA LEU A 116 2.08 23.14 4.70
C LEU A 116 1.75 23.38 3.22
N TRP A 117 2.66 22.98 2.35
CA TRP A 117 2.53 23.09 0.91
C TRP A 117 2.77 21.76 0.22
N LEU A 118 2.02 21.50 -0.85
CA LEU A 118 2.33 20.46 -1.82
C LEU A 118 2.90 21.08 -3.09
N VAL A 119 3.77 20.34 -3.78
CA VAL A 119 4.40 20.75 -5.03
C VAL A 119 4.30 19.63 -6.06
N ASP A 120 3.96 20.00 -7.30
CA ASP A 120 3.95 19.09 -8.44
C ASP A 120 5.27 19.16 -9.24
N ASP A 121 5.41 18.28 -10.24
CA ASP A 121 6.62 18.22 -11.07
C ASP A 121 6.84 19.47 -11.95
N SER A 122 5.82 20.32 -12.07
CA SER A 122 5.87 21.62 -12.77
C SER A 122 6.08 22.80 -11.83
N PHE A 123 6.34 22.54 -10.54
CA PHE A 123 6.48 23.53 -9.48
C PHE A 123 5.20 24.34 -9.20
N ASN A 124 4.02 23.86 -9.60
CA ASN A 124 2.78 24.43 -9.10
C ASN A 124 2.60 23.99 -7.65
N THR A 125 2.08 24.90 -6.83
CA THR A 125 1.95 24.70 -5.40
C THR A 125 0.48 24.65 -4.99
N LEU A 126 0.20 23.86 -3.97
CA LEU A 126 -1.07 23.89 -3.23
C LEU A 126 -0.77 24.14 -1.77
N ASN A 127 -1.28 25.25 -1.26
CA ASN A 127 -1.25 25.57 0.14
C ASN A 127 -2.34 24.76 0.87
N LEU A 128 -1.94 23.92 1.82
CA LEU A 128 -2.82 23.13 2.67
C LEU A 128 -3.12 23.81 4.01
N GLY A 129 -2.48 24.94 4.31
CA GLY A 129 -2.79 25.82 5.43
C GLY A 129 -1.79 25.77 6.58
N ILE A 130 -2.08 26.66 7.54
CA ILE A 130 -1.30 26.91 8.75
C ILE A 130 -1.58 25.81 9.79
N PHE A 131 -0.55 25.39 10.53
CA PHE A 131 -0.69 24.48 11.65
C PHE A 131 0.14 24.93 12.86
N ASP A 132 -0.31 24.52 14.05
CA ASP A 132 0.35 24.82 15.31
C ASP A 132 1.27 23.68 15.76
N VAL A 133 2.31 24.03 16.50
CA VAL A 133 3.19 23.09 17.21
C VAL A 133 2.83 23.10 18.69
N VAL A 134 2.42 21.95 19.22
CA VAL A 134 2.03 21.78 20.63
C VAL A 134 3.01 20.81 21.28
N ASP A 135 3.76 21.29 22.27
CA ASP A 135 4.76 20.51 23.01
C ASP A 135 5.75 19.73 22.11
N GLY A 136 6.14 20.38 21.01
CA GLY A 136 7.06 19.81 20.03
C GLY A 136 6.44 18.85 19.02
N ASN A 137 5.13 18.64 19.06
CA ASN A 137 4.40 17.73 18.20
C ASN A 137 3.41 18.48 17.30
N VAL A 138 3.15 17.90 16.13
CA VAL A 138 2.15 18.39 15.17
C VAL A 138 1.23 17.24 14.81
N GLN A 139 -0.07 17.48 14.93
CA GLN A 139 -1.11 16.66 14.33
C GLN A 139 -1.99 17.59 13.50
N TYR A 140 -1.85 17.52 12.18
CA TYR A 140 -2.59 18.39 11.27
C TYR A 140 -3.24 17.54 10.17
N ASN A 141 -4.51 17.77 9.90
CA ASN A 141 -5.27 16.98 8.94
C ASN A 141 -6.30 17.85 8.22
N GLY A 142 -6.73 17.37 7.06
CA GLY A 142 -7.74 18.06 6.27
C GLY A 142 -8.19 17.24 5.06
N THR A 143 -9.14 17.80 4.33
CA THR A 143 -9.72 17.21 3.12
C THR A 143 -9.80 18.24 2.01
N VAL A 144 -9.58 17.80 0.78
CA VAL A 144 -9.71 18.57 -0.46
C VAL A 144 -10.55 17.79 -1.48
N GLU A 145 -11.04 18.48 -2.51
CA GLU A 145 -11.84 17.91 -3.60
C GLU A 145 -10.98 17.44 -4.79
N GLN A 146 -9.70 17.16 -4.57
CA GLN A 146 -8.77 16.65 -5.59
C GLN A 146 -7.92 15.51 -5.07
N ASN A 147 -7.51 14.60 -5.96
CA ASN A 147 -6.60 13.52 -5.61
C ASN A 147 -5.18 14.07 -5.43
N LEU A 148 -4.72 14.15 -4.18
CA LEU A 148 -3.42 14.73 -3.83
C LEU A 148 -2.26 13.87 -4.34
N LEU A 149 -2.36 12.54 -4.20
CA LEU A 149 -1.32 11.58 -4.59
C LEU A 149 -1.10 11.56 -6.11
N ALA A 150 -2.18 11.71 -6.88
CA ALA A 150 -2.13 11.79 -8.34
C ALA A 150 -1.46 13.07 -8.85
N SER A 151 -1.54 14.17 -8.07
CA SER A 151 -1.18 15.51 -8.54
C SER A 151 0.20 15.96 -8.07
N TYR A 152 0.59 15.62 -6.84
CA TYR A 152 1.79 16.18 -6.19
C TYR A 152 2.87 15.12 -5.97
N SER A 153 4.13 15.56 -6.01
CA SER A 153 5.32 14.70 -5.89
C SER A 153 6.24 15.07 -4.73
N GLY A 154 5.98 16.22 -4.09
CA GLY A 154 6.65 16.59 -2.85
C GLY A 154 5.80 17.49 -1.97
N ALA A 155 6.33 17.75 -0.77
CA ALA A 155 5.76 18.67 0.19
C ALA A 155 6.84 19.53 0.86
N PHE A 156 6.45 20.76 1.19
CA PHE A 156 7.27 21.71 1.92
C PHE A 156 6.54 22.20 3.16
N ILE A 157 7.30 22.44 4.22
CA ILE A 157 6.86 23.21 5.37
C ILE A 157 7.69 24.48 5.40
N SER A 158 7.03 25.63 5.21
CA SER A 158 7.68 26.93 5.22
C SER A 158 7.44 27.66 6.54
N ILE A 159 8.32 28.64 6.82
CA ILE A 159 8.15 29.63 7.88
C ILE A 159 7.68 30.93 7.21
N GLU A 160 6.48 31.37 7.58
CA GLU A 160 5.84 32.55 7.01
C GLU A 160 5.63 33.65 8.06
N PRO A 161 5.72 34.94 7.68
CA PRO A 161 5.44 36.05 8.59
C PRO A 161 3.93 36.21 8.85
N ASP A 162 3.58 36.48 10.10
CA ASP A 162 2.18 36.69 10.50
C ASP A 162 1.56 37.92 9.81
N GLY A 163 0.32 37.77 9.35
CA GLY A 163 -0.45 38.87 8.74
C GLY A 163 -0.02 39.24 7.32
N VAL A 164 0.84 38.45 6.69
CA VAL A 164 1.19 38.54 5.27
C VAL A 164 0.62 37.32 4.56
N ALA A 165 -0.16 37.54 3.51
CA ALA A 165 -0.67 36.49 2.64
C ALA A 165 -0.39 36.89 1.21
N ASP A 166 0.81 36.56 0.72
CA ASP A 166 1.24 36.82 -0.66
C ASP A 166 1.08 35.59 -1.56
N GLY A 167 0.82 34.42 -0.98
CA GLY A 167 0.62 33.16 -1.71
C GLY A 167 1.91 32.53 -2.22
N GLU A 168 3.05 33.02 -1.75
CA GLU A 168 4.38 32.53 -2.11
C GLU A 168 4.92 31.62 -0.99
N ILE A 169 5.80 30.68 -1.35
CA ILE A 169 6.48 29.85 -0.34
C ILE A 169 7.65 30.65 0.24
N GLY A 170 7.62 30.86 1.55
CA GLY A 170 8.66 31.48 2.35
C GLY A 170 9.87 30.57 2.59
N THR A 171 10.52 30.73 3.75
CA THR A 171 11.73 29.96 4.05
C THR A 171 11.36 28.52 4.37
N ILE A 172 11.84 27.56 3.58
CA ILE A 172 11.58 26.14 3.79
C ILE A 172 12.33 25.67 5.05
N ALA A 173 11.58 25.18 6.04
CA ALA A 173 12.12 24.56 7.24
C ALA A 173 12.28 23.05 7.06
N PHE A 174 11.30 22.42 6.42
CA PHE A 174 11.30 20.97 6.17
C PHE A 174 10.80 20.67 4.78
N ASN A 175 11.30 19.58 4.20
CA ASN A 175 10.82 19.08 2.93
C ASN A 175 10.72 17.55 2.95
N GLY A 176 9.80 17.03 2.15
CA GLY A 176 9.63 15.61 1.91
C GLY A 176 9.32 15.35 0.45
N VAL A 177 9.93 14.31 -0.12
CA VAL A 177 9.75 13.90 -1.52
C VAL A 177 9.70 12.39 -1.59
N VAL A 178 8.90 11.86 -2.52
CA VAL A 178 9.01 10.46 -2.96
C VAL A 178 9.87 10.44 -4.22
N PRO A 179 10.86 9.54 -4.35
CA PRO A 179 11.65 9.43 -5.57
C PRO A 179 10.75 9.28 -6.79
N ALA A 180 11.01 10.07 -7.84
CA ALA A 180 10.14 10.09 -9.02
C ALA A 180 9.98 8.71 -9.68
N GLY A 181 11.03 7.89 -9.65
CA GLY A 181 10.98 6.50 -10.12
C GLY A 181 10.00 5.64 -9.32
N SER A 182 10.02 5.73 -7.98
CA SER A 182 9.05 5.04 -7.13
C SER A 182 7.64 5.58 -7.33
N LEU A 183 7.47 6.90 -7.31
CA LEU A 183 6.17 7.56 -7.38
C LEU A 183 5.41 7.24 -8.68
N LEU A 184 6.13 7.12 -9.80
CA LEU A 184 5.54 6.71 -11.08
C LEU A 184 4.81 5.38 -10.94
N HIS A 185 5.48 4.35 -10.41
CA HIS A 185 4.88 3.03 -10.30
C HIS A 185 3.86 2.95 -9.16
N ILE A 186 4.05 3.66 -8.05
CA ILE A 186 3.02 3.78 -7.00
C ILE A 186 1.71 4.33 -7.57
N ARG A 187 1.78 5.37 -8.41
CA ARG A 187 0.59 5.92 -9.08
C ARG A 187 -0.10 4.89 -9.98
N HIS A 188 0.65 4.04 -10.68
CA HIS A 188 0.05 2.94 -11.45
C HIS A 188 -0.70 1.94 -10.55
N VAL A 189 -0.21 1.70 -9.34
CA VAL A 189 -0.84 0.78 -8.37
C VAL A 189 -2.15 1.36 -7.81
N VAL A 190 -2.18 2.65 -7.42
CA VAL A 190 -3.31 3.23 -6.64
C VAL A 190 -4.03 4.46 -7.23
N THR A 191 -3.55 5.09 -8.32
CA THR A 191 -4.24 6.27 -8.91
C THR A 191 -4.77 6.02 -10.31
N ALA A 192 -3.91 5.67 -11.27
CA ALA A 192 -4.29 5.44 -12.65
C ALA A 192 -3.17 4.74 -13.42
N PHE A 193 -3.55 3.89 -14.37
CA PHE A 193 -2.63 3.34 -15.37
C PHE A 193 -3.34 3.24 -16.71
N ALA A 194 -2.88 4.02 -17.69
CA ALA A 194 -3.54 4.13 -19.00
C ALA A 194 -3.55 2.81 -19.82
N GLY A 195 -2.72 1.84 -19.43
CA GLY A 195 -2.71 0.50 -20.05
C GLY A 195 -3.88 -0.38 -19.61
N ASN A 196 -4.54 -0.05 -18.50
CA ASN A 196 -5.67 -0.81 -17.96
C ASN A 196 -7.01 -0.32 -18.53
N PRO A 197 -8.06 -1.16 -18.48
CA PRO A 197 -9.43 -0.74 -18.76
C PRO A 197 -9.80 0.56 -18.02
N ASP A 198 -10.43 1.48 -18.77
CA ASP A 198 -10.80 2.84 -18.34
C ASP A 198 -9.68 3.68 -17.72
N GLY A 199 -8.42 3.26 -17.85
CA GLY A 199 -7.26 3.92 -17.23
C GLY A 199 -7.16 3.69 -15.72
N ASN A 200 -7.87 2.69 -15.18
CA ASN A 200 -7.89 2.40 -13.75
C ASN A 200 -6.50 2.02 -13.20
N ALA A 201 -6.23 2.41 -11.95
CA ALA A 201 -5.11 1.85 -11.20
C ALA A 201 -5.31 0.34 -10.99
N PHE A 202 -4.22 -0.39 -10.79
CA PHE A 202 -4.30 -1.84 -10.61
C PHE A 202 -5.22 -2.27 -9.46
N LEU A 203 -5.04 -1.70 -8.26
CA LEU A 203 -5.84 -2.11 -7.10
C LEU A 203 -7.28 -1.56 -7.14
N ILE A 204 -7.54 -0.48 -7.88
CA ILE A 204 -8.90 0.03 -8.12
C ILE A 204 -9.64 -0.88 -9.11
N GLY A 205 -8.96 -1.32 -10.17
CA GLY A 205 -9.49 -2.32 -11.11
C GLY A 205 -9.81 -3.64 -10.43
N ALA A 206 -8.90 -4.15 -9.60
CA ALA A 206 -9.12 -5.36 -8.80
C ALA A 206 -10.36 -5.25 -7.90
N GLN A 207 -10.53 -4.13 -7.17
CA GLN A 207 -11.72 -3.89 -6.35
C GLN A 207 -13.01 -3.83 -7.18
N THR A 208 -12.97 -3.18 -8.34
CA THR A 208 -14.15 -3.05 -9.21
C THR A 208 -14.58 -4.42 -9.73
N GLN A 209 -13.65 -5.20 -10.25
CA GLN A 209 -13.94 -6.52 -10.80
C GLN A 209 -14.32 -7.53 -9.72
N ILE A 210 -13.72 -7.49 -8.53
CA ILE A 210 -14.11 -8.42 -7.46
C ILE A 210 -15.52 -8.13 -6.94
N HIS A 211 -15.96 -6.86 -6.91
CA HIS A 211 -17.36 -6.54 -6.62
C HIS A 211 -18.32 -7.12 -7.66
N HIS A 212 -17.99 -7.04 -8.96
CA HIS A 212 -18.81 -7.69 -10.00
C HIS A 212 -18.84 -9.21 -9.85
N ALA A 213 -17.72 -9.84 -9.48
CA ALA A 213 -17.69 -11.27 -9.18
C ALA A 213 -18.61 -11.61 -7.98
N MET A 214 -18.58 -10.80 -6.92
CA MET A 214 -19.46 -10.95 -5.75
C MET A 214 -20.95 -10.76 -6.09
N GLU A 215 -21.29 -9.81 -6.97
CA GLU A 215 -22.66 -9.63 -7.46
C GLU A 215 -23.16 -10.90 -8.17
N HIS A 216 -22.34 -11.48 -9.04
CA HIS A 216 -22.68 -12.73 -9.73
C HIS A 216 -22.71 -13.94 -8.80
N ALA A 217 -21.84 -14.04 -7.80
CA ALA A 217 -21.94 -15.05 -6.75
C ALA A 217 -23.24 -14.91 -5.93
N GLY A 218 -23.70 -13.68 -5.71
CA GLY A 218 -25.01 -13.42 -5.10
C GLY A 218 -26.18 -13.93 -5.95
N PHE A 219 -26.18 -13.63 -7.25
CA PHE A 219 -27.20 -14.16 -8.17
C PHE A 219 -27.16 -15.68 -8.26
N LEU A 220 -25.97 -16.27 -8.28
CA LEU A 220 -25.79 -17.72 -8.22
C LEU A 220 -26.51 -18.31 -7.00
N LEU A 221 -26.28 -17.77 -5.81
CA LEU A 221 -26.93 -18.24 -4.57
C LEU A 221 -28.46 -18.10 -4.63
N ASP A 222 -28.97 -17.00 -5.19
CA ASP A 222 -30.41 -16.80 -5.39
C ASP A 222 -31.00 -17.86 -6.35
N GLU A 223 -30.30 -18.22 -7.43
CA GLU A 223 -30.75 -19.26 -8.36
C GLU A 223 -30.75 -20.65 -7.71
N LEU A 224 -29.75 -20.96 -6.87
CA LEU A 224 -29.73 -22.21 -6.10
C LEU A 224 -30.90 -22.30 -5.12
N ALA A 225 -31.24 -21.20 -4.43
CA ALA A 225 -32.40 -21.14 -3.55
C ALA A 225 -33.74 -21.38 -4.28
N ASN A 226 -33.78 -21.11 -5.59
CA ASN A 226 -34.92 -21.35 -6.47
C ASN A 226 -34.85 -22.69 -7.24
N ASP A 227 -33.91 -23.58 -6.87
CA ASP A 227 -33.67 -24.89 -7.52
C ASP A 227 -33.34 -24.77 -9.02
N ASN A 228 -32.70 -23.67 -9.41
CA ASN A 228 -32.40 -23.34 -10.79
C ASN A 228 -30.91 -23.54 -11.12
N ILE A 229 -30.50 -24.80 -11.14
CA ILE A 229 -29.07 -25.16 -11.31
C ILE A 229 -28.45 -24.60 -12.60
N ARG A 230 -29.21 -24.53 -13.70
CA ARG A 230 -28.67 -24.02 -14.98
C ARG A 230 -28.27 -22.55 -14.90
N GLU A 231 -29.07 -21.72 -14.26
CA GLU A 231 -28.75 -20.30 -14.14
C GLU A 231 -27.65 -20.05 -13.10
N ALA A 232 -27.59 -20.89 -12.06
CA ALA A 232 -26.47 -20.88 -11.12
C ALA A 232 -25.15 -21.23 -11.81
N GLN A 233 -25.12 -22.23 -12.70
CA GLN A 233 -23.94 -22.59 -13.48
C GLN A 233 -23.48 -21.45 -14.39
N ARG A 234 -24.41 -20.74 -15.05
CA ARG A 234 -24.05 -19.56 -15.84
C ARG A 234 -23.43 -18.46 -14.98
N HIS A 235 -24.01 -18.16 -13.82
CA HIS A 235 -23.43 -17.16 -12.92
C HIS A 235 -22.07 -17.58 -12.37
N ALA A 236 -21.84 -18.89 -12.17
CA ALA A 236 -20.53 -19.41 -11.82
C ALA A 236 -19.49 -19.21 -12.94
N GLU A 237 -19.88 -19.40 -14.22
CA GLU A 237 -19.03 -19.06 -15.36
C GLU A 237 -18.65 -17.58 -15.34
N HIS A 238 -19.63 -16.69 -15.15
CA HIS A 238 -19.37 -15.26 -15.07
C HIS A 238 -18.33 -14.94 -13.99
N VAL A 239 -18.44 -15.56 -12.82
CA VAL A 239 -17.45 -15.40 -11.74
C VAL A 239 -16.06 -15.82 -12.21
N VAL A 240 -15.90 -17.02 -12.80
CA VAL A 240 -14.59 -17.47 -13.31
C VAL A 240 -14.03 -16.47 -14.33
N ASN A 241 -14.85 -16.04 -15.29
CA ASN A 241 -14.41 -15.14 -16.35
C ASN A 241 -14.04 -13.73 -15.83
N ILE A 242 -14.73 -13.22 -14.81
CA ILE A 242 -14.39 -11.95 -14.14
C ILE A 242 -13.09 -12.09 -13.32
N LEU A 243 -12.90 -13.21 -12.63
CA LEU A 243 -11.73 -13.41 -11.78
C LEU A 243 -10.45 -13.63 -12.59
N ASP A 244 -10.52 -14.49 -13.60
CA ASP A 244 -9.36 -14.94 -14.37
C ASP A 244 -9.03 -14.00 -15.55
N GLY A 245 -10.05 -13.31 -16.10
CA GLY A 245 -9.92 -12.43 -17.26
C GLY A 245 -9.77 -13.19 -18.58
N GLU A 246 -9.91 -12.50 -19.72
CA GLU A 246 -9.88 -13.11 -21.07
C GLU A 246 -8.54 -13.77 -21.42
N THR A 247 -7.46 -13.36 -20.75
CA THR A 247 -6.13 -13.97 -20.90
C THR A 247 -5.86 -15.09 -19.90
N GLY A 248 -6.77 -15.31 -18.95
CA GLY A 248 -6.65 -16.32 -17.91
C GLY A 248 -6.86 -17.75 -18.45
N PRO A 249 -6.21 -18.76 -17.85
CA PRO A 249 -6.26 -20.14 -18.34
C PRO A 249 -7.64 -20.81 -18.21
N ASN A 250 -8.52 -20.31 -17.34
CA ASN A 250 -9.85 -20.85 -17.08
C ASN A 250 -10.96 -20.08 -17.81
N PHE A 251 -10.63 -19.01 -18.54
CA PHE A 251 -11.62 -18.24 -19.29
C PHE A 251 -12.27 -19.07 -20.40
N GLY A 252 -13.59 -18.99 -20.50
CA GLY A 252 -14.31 -19.62 -21.61
C GLY A 252 -15.81 -19.74 -21.41
N ASP A 253 -16.41 -20.52 -22.32
CA ASP A 253 -17.74 -21.10 -22.18
C ASP A 253 -17.60 -22.37 -21.34
N LEU A 254 -18.01 -22.28 -20.08
CA LEU A 254 -17.88 -23.29 -19.04
C LEU A 254 -19.23 -23.94 -18.72
N ASP A 255 -20.35 -23.24 -18.94
CA ASP A 255 -21.70 -23.79 -18.72
C ASP A 255 -22.24 -24.59 -19.92
N GLY A 256 -21.57 -24.49 -21.07
CA GLY A 256 -21.86 -25.23 -22.29
C GLY A 256 -22.97 -24.63 -23.15
N ASP A 257 -23.28 -23.33 -22.98
CA ASP A 257 -24.28 -22.61 -23.78
C ASP A 257 -23.76 -22.10 -25.13
N THR A 258 -22.49 -22.36 -25.46
CA THR A 258 -21.74 -21.95 -26.66
C THR A 258 -21.20 -20.52 -26.65
N LEU A 259 -21.35 -19.78 -25.56
CA LEU A 259 -20.92 -18.39 -25.43
C LEU A 259 -20.07 -18.20 -24.17
N ALA A 260 -18.81 -17.79 -24.32
CA ALA A 260 -18.04 -17.29 -23.19
C ALA A 260 -18.59 -15.92 -22.78
N GLN A 261 -19.15 -15.81 -21.58
CA GLN A 261 -19.74 -14.57 -21.09
C GLN A 261 -18.87 -13.94 -19.99
N ASN A 262 -18.51 -12.67 -20.19
CA ASN A 262 -17.82 -11.87 -19.19
C ASN A 262 -18.59 -10.57 -18.96
N PRO A 263 -19.39 -10.47 -17.88
CA PRO A 263 -20.06 -9.23 -17.52
C PRO A 263 -19.13 -8.18 -16.88
N GLY A 264 -17.87 -8.53 -16.61
CA GLY A 264 -16.82 -7.61 -16.17
C GLY A 264 -16.17 -6.85 -17.34
N ASP A 265 -14.95 -6.36 -17.11
CA ASP A 265 -14.17 -5.60 -18.10
C ASP A 265 -13.27 -6.46 -19.01
N GLY A 266 -13.26 -7.77 -18.80
CA GLY A 266 -12.43 -8.72 -19.56
C GLY A 266 -10.96 -8.81 -19.10
N PHE A 267 -10.50 -7.96 -18.18
CA PHE A 267 -9.08 -7.93 -17.78
C PHE A 267 -8.75 -8.98 -16.72
N GLY A 268 -9.64 -9.18 -15.75
CA GLY A 268 -9.47 -10.16 -14.68
C GLY A 268 -8.97 -9.56 -13.37
N VAL A 269 -9.57 -9.97 -12.24
CA VAL A 269 -9.06 -9.63 -10.89
C VAL A 269 -7.60 -10.10 -10.73
N ARG A 270 -7.28 -11.31 -11.22
CA ARG A 270 -5.92 -11.86 -11.20
C ARG A 270 -4.91 -10.92 -11.88
N ALA A 271 -5.18 -10.55 -13.14
CA ALA A 271 -4.27 -9.71 -13.91
C ALA A 271 -4.07 -8.32 -13.25
N TYR A 272 -5.12 -7.78 -12.62
CA TYR A 272 -4.99 -6.56 -11.84
C TYR A 272 -4.06 -6.71 -10.64
N LEU A 273 -4.14 -7.81 -9.88
CA LEU A 273 -3.28 -8.06 -8.73
C LEU A 273 -1.83 -8.34 -9.12
N GLU A 274 -1.62 -9.14 -10.16
CA GLU A 274 -0.27 -9.42 -10.71
C GLU A 274 0.39 -8.12 -11.22
N GLY A 275 -0.36 -7.25 -11.89
CA GLY A 275 0.14 -5.94 -12.30
C GLY A 275 0.42 -5.00 -11.13
N ALA A 276 -0.36 -5.07 -10.04
CA ALA A 276 -0.07 -4.34 -8.82
C ALA A 276 1.27 -4.80 -8.21
N GLU A 277 1.54 -6.10 -8.18
CA GLU A 277 2.81 -6.66 -7.69
C GLU A 277 3.99 -6.26 -8.56
N GLU A 278 3.84 -6.35 -9.90
CA GLU A 278 4.89 -5.94 -10.83
C GLU A 278 5.26 -4.48 -10.62
N HIS A 279 4.28 -3.58 -10.58
CA HIS A 279 4.54 -2.16 -10.39
C HIS A 279 5.03 -1.83 -8.98
N THR A 280 4.60 -2.56 -7.95
CA THR A 280 5.14 -2.42 -6.61
C THR A 280 6.63 -2.81 -6.57
N ASN A 281 7.02 -3.89 -7.23
CA ASN A 281 8.42 -4.28 -7.37
C ASN A 281 9.23 -3.26 -8.15
N LEU A 282 8.70 -2.69 -9.23
CA LEU A 282 9.38 -1.62 -9.98
C LEU A 282 9.60 -0.38 -9.11
N ALA A 283 8.64 -0.02 -8.24
CA ALA A 283 8.80 1.09 -7.30
C ALA A 283 9.98 0.88 -6.34
N LEU A 284 10.27 -0.38 -5.95
CA LEU A 284 11.40 -0.78 -5.11
C LEU A 284 12.76 -0.75 -5.82
N THR A 285 12.77 -0.72 -7.16
CA THR A 285 14.03 -0.68 -7.93
C THR A 285 14.55 0.74 -8.19
N ALA A 286 13.78 1.76 -7.84
CA ALA A 286 14.16 3.15 -8.09
C ALA A 286 15.36 3.59 -7.25
N GLU A 287 16.12 4.55 -7.76
CA GLU A 287 17.19 5.17 -6.98
C GLU A 287 16.61 6.00 -5.83
N GLY A 288 17.17 5.86 -4.62
CA GLY A 288 16.76 6.64 -3.46
C GLY A 288 15.46 6.20 -2.79
N VAL A 289 15.01 4.97 -3.03
CA VAL A 289 13.85 4.35 -2.37
C VAL A 289 13.86 4.63 -0.86
N THR A 290 12.69 5.04 -0.35
CA THR A 290 12.51 5.42 1.05
C THR A 290 12.10 4.24 1.91
N ALA A 291 12.28 4.35 3.22
CA ALA A 291 11.85 3.30 4.16
C ALA A 291 10.33 3.08 4.12
N GLU A 292 9.54 4.13 3.87
CA GLU A 292 8.08 4.02 3.72
C GLU A 292 7.71 3.26 2.44
N VAL A 293 8.44 3.47 1.33
CA VAL A 293 8.26 2.67 0.11
C VAL A 293 8.60 1.21 0.38
N GLU A 294 9.74 0.91 1.00
CA GLU A 294 10.15 -0.47 1.31
C GLU A 294 9.12 -1.21 2.17
N LEU A 295 8.72 -0.59 3.28
CA LEU A 295 7.79 -1.17 4.23
C LEU A 295 6.44 -1.46 3.58
N HIS A 296 5.86 -0.45 2.93
CA HIS A 296 4.50 -0.55 2.43
C HIS A 296 4.41 -1.31 1.10
N ALA A 297 5.46 -1.31 0.28
CA ALA A 297 5.55 -2.22 -0.86
C ALA A 297 5.45 -3.68 -0.40
N GLY A 298 6.19 -4.07 0.65
CA GLY A 298 6.11 -5.42 1.20
C GLY A 298 4.69 -5.80 1.63
N HIS A 299 3.95 -4.85 2.22
CA HIS A 299 2.57 -5.06 2.61
C HIS A 299 1.61 -5.20 1.42
N VAL A 300 1.82 -4.43 0.35
CA VAL A 300 1.06 -4.59 -0.90
C VAL A 300 1.29 -5.97 -1.48
N LEU A 301 2.55 -6.40 -1.61
CA LEU A 301 2.90 -7.71 -2.15
C LEU A 301 2.24 -8.85 -1.36
N ILE A 302 2.40 -8.86 -0.03
CA ILE A 302 1.81 -9.90 0.83
C ILE A 302 0.28 -9.93 0.71
N SER A 303 -0.37 -8.76 0.70
CA SER A 303 -1.83 -8.70 0.62
C SER A 303 -2.36 -9.09 -0.76
N SER A 304 -1.60 -8.79 -1.83
CA SER A 304 -1.90 -9.23 -3.19
C SER A 304 -1.73 -10.74 -3.34
N ASP A 305 -0.64 -11.33 -2.82
CA ASP A 305 -0.40 -12.78 -2.79
C ASP A 305 -1.55 -13.51 -2.08
N ASN A 306 -1.97 -13.02 -0.91
CA ASN A 306 -3.09 -13.57 -0.16
C ASN A 306 -4.40 -13.51 -0.97
N ALA A 307 -4.65 -12.39 -1.65
CA ALA A 307 -5.85 -12.22 -2.48
C ALA A 307 -5.80 -13.16 -3.70
N LEU A 308 -4.65 -13.29 -4.38
CA LEU A 308 -4.45 -14.20 -5.50
C LEU A 308 -4.70 -15.65 -5.12
N ALA A 309 -4.19 -16.11 -3.96
CA ALA A 309 -4.46 -17.45 -3.46
C ALA A 309 -5.96 -17.70 -3.25
N ARG A 310 -6.68 -16.72 -2.69
CA ARG A 310 -8.13 -16.81 -2.50
C ARG A 310 -8.89 -16.75 -3.82
N ILE A 311 -8.39 -16.02 -4.82
CA ILE A 311 -8.94 -16.02 -6.18
C ILE A 311 -8.77 -17.40 -6.83
N ASP A 312 -7.63 -18.06 -6.67
CA ASP A 312 -7.41 -19.43 -7.16
C ASP A 312 -8.41 -20.41 -6.54
N ASP A 313 -8.58 -20.36 -5.22
CA ASP A 313 -9.55 -21.20 -4.51
C ASP A 313 -10.99 -20.89 -4.95
N ALA A 314 -11.34 -19.61 -5.12
CA ALA A 314 -12.66 -19.17 -5.59
C ALA A 314 -12.96 -19.69 -7.00
N ILE A 315 -12.01 -19.62 -7.93
CA ILE A 315 -12.16 -20.22 -9.26
C ILE A 315 -12.40 -21.73 -9.15
N GLY A 316 -11.68 -22.42 -8.26
CA GLY A 316 -11.88 -23.84 -7.99
C GLY A 316 -13.30 -24.17 -7.49
N GLU A 317 -13.86 -23.35 -6.61
CA GLU A 317 -15.24 -23.48 -6.13
C GLU A 317 -16.28 -23.21 -7.23
N ALA A 318 -16.08 -22.16 -8.03
CA ALA A 318 -16.96 -21.84 -9.14
C ALA A 318 -16.99 -22.97 -10.20
N LEU A 319 -15.83 -23.54 -10.52
CA LEU A 319 -15.74 -24.71 -11.41
C LEU A 319 -16.45 -25.96 -10.83
N ARG A 320 -16.47 -26.12 -9.51
CA ARG A 320 -17.22 -27.20 -8.85
C ARG A 320 -18.73 -27.00 -8.95
N ILE A 321 -19.20 -25.76 -8.85
CA ILE A 321 -20.62 -25.41 -9.06
C ILE A 321 -21.03 -25.72 -10.50
N ILE A 322 -20.20 -25.33 -11.47
CA ILE A 322 -20.40 -25.62 -12.90
C ILE A 322 -20.55 -27.14 -13.13
N ALA A 323 -19.72 -27.95 -12.46
CA ALA A 323 -19.74 -29.41 -12.60
C ALA A 323 -20.87 -30.12 -11.82
N SER A 324 -21.66 -29.41 -11.00
CA SER A 324 -22.68 -30.01 -10.13
C SER A 324 -23.96 -30.40 -10.89
N ASP A 325 -24.61 -31.50 -10.48
CA ASP A 325 -25.84 -32.00 -11.14
C ASP A 325 -27.12 -31.42 -10.52
N SER A 326 -27.04 -30.77 -9.35
CA SER A 326 -28.20 -30.27 -8.63
C SER A 326 -27.88 -29.06 -7.74
N ALA A 327 -28.91 -28.28 -7.40
CA ALA A 327 -28.74 -27.13 -6.52
C ALA A 327 -28.23 -27.54 -5.12
N ALA A 328 -28.72 -28.66 -4.58
CA ALA A 328 -28.28 -29.18 -3.29
C ALA A 328 -26.80 -29.60 -3.27
N GLU A 329 -26.27 -30.07 -4.41
CA GLU A 329 -24.84 -30.41 -4.56
C GLU A 329 -23.97 -29.17 -4.68
N ALA A 330 -24.42 -28.16 -5.42
CA ALA A 330 -23.70 -26.91 -5.64
C ALA A 330 -23.66 -26.00 -4.40
N GLN A 331 -24.66 -26.08 -3.52
CA GLN A 331 -24.86 -25.16 -2.40
C GLN A 331 -23.60 -24.94 -1.53
N PRO A 332 -22.88 -25.98 -1.04
CA PRO A 332 -21.72 -25.76 -0.20
C PRO A 332 -20.57 -25.04 -0.93
N ALA A 333 -20.37 -25.33 -2.22
CA ALA A 333 -19.35 -24.68 -3.03
C ALA A 333 -19.70 -23.21 -3.29
N ALA A 334 -20.99 -22.89 -3.47
CA ALA A 334 -21.47 -21.52 -3.63
C ALA A 334 -21.27 -20.66 -2.38
N GLU A 335 -21.52 -21.24 -1.20
CA GLU A 335 -21.30 -20.55 0.08
C GLU A 335 -19.80 -20.28 0.30
N GLU A 336 -18.95 -21.27 0.01
CA GLU A 336 -17.49 -21.11 0.11
C GLU A 336 -16.95 -20.10 -0.92
N LEU A 337 -17.45 -20.13 -2.17
CA LEU A 337 -17.10 -19.15 -3.20
C LEU A 337 -17.34 -17.72 -2.71
N MET A 338 -18.53 -17.44 -2.17
CA MET A 338 -18.86 -16.10 -1.67
C MET A 338 -17.95 -15.71 -0.49
N ALA A 339 -17.63 -16.64 0.41
CA ALA A 339 -16.73 -16.41 1.52
C ALA A 339 -15.30 -16.08 1.05
N LEU A 340 -14.77 -16.81 0.06
CA LEU A 340 -13.46 -16.58 -0.53
C LEU A 340 -13.37 -15.23 -1.24
N LEU A 341 -14.39 -14.85 -2.00
CA LEU A 341 -14.47 -13.53 -2.64
C LEU A 341 -14.45 -12.39 -1.61
N ALA A 342 -15.25 -12.54 -0.55
CA ALA A 342 -15.27 -11.57 0.54
C ALA A 342 -13.91 -11.51 1.28
N ALA A 343 -13.26 -12.64 1.48
CA ALA A 343 -11.93 -12.74 2.09
C ALA A 343 -10.83 -12.16 1.19
N ALA A 344 -10.92 -12.34 -0.13
CA ALA A 344 -9.97 -11.74 -1.07
C ALA A 344 -10.06 -10.21 -1.05
N LEU A 345 -11.28 -9.65 -1.03
CA LEU A 345 -11.49 -8.20 -0.94
C LEU A 345 -11.05 -7.63 0.42
N ASN A 346 -11.62 -8.15 1.50
CA ASN A 346 -11.50 -7.56 2.84
C ASN A 346 -10.30 -8.05 3.64
N GLY A 347 -9.80 -9.25 3.31
CA GLY A 347 -8.93 -10.03 4.18
C GLY A 347 -9.70 -10.80 5.25
N VAL A 348 -8.96 -11.53 6.09
CA VAL A 348 -9.47 -12.31 7.22
C VAL A 348 -8.54 -12.11 8.41
N ASP A 349 -9.10 -11.97 9.61
CA ASP A 349 -8.31 -12.02 10.86
C ASP A 349 -8.05 -13.48 11.22
N THR A 350 -6.96 -14.03 10.70
CA THR A 350 -6.60 -15.44 10.86
C THR A 350 -6.03 -15.73 12.25
N ASN A 351 -5.35 -14.75 12.86
CA ASN A 351 -4.73 -14.92 14.16
C ASN A 351 -5.67 -14.61 15.35
N GLY A 352 -6.80 -13.94 15.10
CA GLY A 352 -7.86 -13.66 16.07
C GLY A 352 -7.56 -12.49 17.01
N ASP A 353 -6.70 -11.54 16.61
CA ASP A 353 -6.36 -10.35 17.39
C ASP A 353 -7.33 -9.17 17.17
N GLY A 354 -8.30 -9.34 16.28
CA GLY A 354 -9.31 -8.34 15.93
C GLY A 354 -8.88 -7.43 14.79
N VAL A 355 -7.72 -7.65 14.16
CA VAL A 355 -7.19 -6.81 13.09
C VAL A 355 -6.83 -7.65 11.86
N ILE A 356 -7.20 -7.14 10.69
CA ILE A 356 -6.73 -7.69 9.41
C ILE A 356 -5.41 -7.01 9.07
N ALA A 357 -4.29 -7.68 9.35
CA ALA A 357 -2.97 -7.12 9.12
C ALA A 357 -2.42 -7.48 7.72
N PRO A 358 -1.46 -6.71 7.16
CA PRO A 358 -0.76 -7.03 5.92
C PRO A 358 0.28 -8.15 6.12
N ILE A 359 -0.15 -9.26 6.70
CA ILE A 359 0.66 -10.45 6.97
C ILE A 359 0.14 -11.63 6.14
N PRO A 360 0.95 -12.70 5.99
CA PRO A 360 0.49 -13.90 5.29
C PRO A 360 -0.85 -14.40 5.85
N ASP A 361 -1.74 -14.79 4.94
CA ASP A 361 -3.09 -15.32 5.21
C ASP A 361 -4.10 -14.34 5.82
N GLU A 362 -3.80 -13.03 5.93
CA GLU A 362 -4.74 -12.04 6.46
C GLU A 362 -5.17 -11.02 5.42
N GLY A 363 -4.35 -10.01 5.15
CA GLY A 363 -4.66 -8.86 4.29
C GLY A 363 -5.26 -9.24 2.94
N GLY A 364 -6.22 -8.43 2.48
CA GLY A 364 -6.85 -8.53 1.16
C GLY A 364 -6.60 -7.31 0.28
N ILE A 365 -7.38 -7.16 -0.79
CA ILE A 365 -7.24 -6.07 -1.78
C ILE A 365 -7.36 -4.69 -1.12
N LEU A 366 -8.27 -4.51 -0.15
CA LEU A 366 -8.41 -3.25 0.58
C LEU A 366 -7.16 -2.92 1.43
N THR A 367 -6.57 -3.92 2.06
CA THR A 367 -5.30 -3.79 2.80
C THR A 367 -4.17 -3.37 1.85
N ALA A 368 -4.06 -4.05 0.69
CA ALA A 368 -3.10 -3.70 -0.35
C ALA A 368 -3.29 -2.24 -0.82
N TYR A 369 -4.53 -1.81 -1.05
CA TYR A 369 -4.83 -0.45 -1.52
C TYR A 369 -4.37 0.62 -0.52
N VAL A 370 -4.71 0.43 0.75
CA VAL A 370 -4.27 1.30 1.85
C VAL A 370 -2.74 1.41 1.91
N HIS A 371 -2.03 0.28 1.80
CA HIS A 371 -0.57 0.30 1.82
C HIS A 371 0.03 0.88 0.55
N GLY A 372 -0.58 0.69 -0.61
CA GLY A 372 -0.18 1.35 -1.85
C GLY A 372 -0.27 2.87 -1.75
N GLN A 373 -1.27 3.42 -1.06
CA GLN A 373 -1.31 4.85 -0.75
C GLN A 373 -0.17 5.27 0.19
N ASN A 374 0.11 4.47 1.22
CA ASN A 374 1.17 4.80 2.18
C ASN A 374 2.58 4.73 1.56
N MET A 375 2.81 3.97 0.48
CA MET A 375 4.07 4.03 -0.28
C MET A 375 4.37 5.45 -0.79
N ALA A 376 3.35 6.27 -1.04
CA ALA A 376 3.51 7.66 -1.50
C ALA A 376 3.63 8.69 -0.36
N SER A 377 3.86 8.25 0.89
CA SER A 377 3.97 9.18 2.02
C SER A 377 5.24 10.03 1.91
N PHE A 378 5.15 11.31 2.28
CA PHE A 378 6.31 12.19 2.34
C PHE A 378 6.92 12.17 3.73
N GLU A 379 8.13 11.60 3.85
CA GLU A 379 8.95 11.73 5.06
C GLU A 379 9.59 13.12 5.10
N PHE A 380 9.46 13.81 6.23
CA PHE A 380 10.02 15.16 6.39
C PHE A 380 11.41 15.13 7.01
N PHE A 381 12.33 15.83 6.35
CA PHE A 381 13.68 16.11 6.82
C PHE A 381 13.88 17.62 6.90
N ALA A 382 14.81 18.05 7.74
CA ALA A 382 15.20 19.46 7.78
C ALA A 382 15.80 19.89 6.44
N ALA A 383 15.40 21.07 5.96
CA ALA A 383 15.96 21.63 4.74
C ALA A 383 17.44 22.02 4.95
N ASP A 384 18.24 21.97 3.88
CA ASP A 384 19.66 22.34 3.93
C ASP A 384 19.83 23.78 4.44
N GLY A 385 20.58 23.93 5.54
CA GLY A 385 20.81 25.22 6.20
C GLY A 385 19.71 25.67 7.17
N ALA A 386 18.65 24.89 7.36
CA ALA A 386 17.68 25.13 8.43
C ALA A 386 18.33 24.90 9.80
N THR A 387 18.32 25.92 10.65
CA THR A 387 18.66 25.76 12.08
C THR A 387 17.42 25.28 12.82
N VAL A 388 17.13 23.99 12.71
CA VAL A 388 16.14 23.36 13.58
C VAL A 388 16.75 23.24 14.97
N ALA A 389 16.35 24.13 15.87
CA ALA A 389 16.56 23.89 17.28
C ALA A 389 15.72 22.65 17.62
N ALA A 390 16.37 21.56 18.03
CA ALA A 390 15.64 20.44 18.62
C ALA A 390 14.83 20.97 19.80
N ALA A 391 13.58 20.50 19.95
CA ALA A 391 12.82 20.76 21.17
C ALA A 391 13.71 20.42 22.39
N PRO A 392 13.76 21.28 23.43
CA PRO A 392 14.61 21.01 24.58
C PRO A 392 14.28 19.63 25.13
N ALA A 393 15.29 18.76 25.19
CA ALA A 393 15.14 17.45 25.79
C ALA A 393 14.56 17.63 27.19
N GLU A 394 13.47 16.91 27.48
CA GLU A 394 12.90 16.84 28.82
C GLU A 394 14.03 16.44 29.77
N GLU A 395 14.43 17.37 30.64
CA GLU A 395 15.55 17.16 31.56
C GLU A 395 15.23 15.93 32.41
N ALA A 396 16.08 14.90 32.30
CA ALA A 396 15.98 13.72 33.14
C ALA A 396 15.83 14.17 34.61
N PRO A 397 14.84 13.65 35.35
CA PRO A 397 14.59 14.13 36.70
C PRO A 397 15.87 13.96 37.52
N ALA A 398 16.32 15.06 38.11
CA ALA A 398 17.44 15.07 39.03
C ALA A 398 17.20 13.99 40.10
N VAL A 399 18.20 13.14 40.31
CA VAL A 399 18.17 12.05 41.28
C VAL A 399 17.98 12.64 42.69
N GLU A 400 16.72 12.73 43.12
CA GLU A 400 16.37 13.14 44.48
C GLU A 400 16.65 11.97 45.43
N ALA A 401 17.37 12.26 46.52
CA ALA A 401 17.83 11.28 47.48
C ALA A 401 16.68 10.55 48.19
N ALA A 402 16.88 9.26 48.41
CA ALA A 402 15.93 8.31 49.00
C ALA A 402 15.20 8.81 50.27
N PRO A 403 13.87 8.64 50.37
CA PRO A 403 13.17 8.84 51.62
C PRO A 403 13.28 7.58 52.51
N THR A 404 13.42 7.82 53.81
CA THR A 404 13.42 6.83 54.87
C THR A 404 12.00 6.30 55.12
N ALA A 405 11.89 5.03 55.50
CA ALA A 405 10.65 4.27 55.66
C ALA A 405 9.68 4.79 56.76
N GLU A 406 8.41 4.91 56.35
CA GLU A 406 7.10 4.54 56.96
C GLU A 406 6.75 4.78 58.46
N PRO A 407 5.46 5.05 58.79
CA PRO A 407 4.46 3.96 58.82
C PRO A 407 3.04 4.28 58.27
N ALA A 408 2.50 3.29 57.55
CA ALA A 408 1.13 2.74 57.51
C ALA A 408 -0.11 3.61 57.80
N SER A 409 -0.82 3.90 56.70
CA SER A 409 -2.26 3.75 56.42
C SER A 409 -3.33 4.49 57.25
N THR A 410 -4.15 5.26 56.54
CA THR A 410 -5.61 5.35 56.78
C THR A 410 -6.34 5.44 55.43
N GLU A 411 -7.12 4.40 55.14
CA GLU A 411 -8.25 4.27 54.20
C GLU A 411 -8.40 5.27 53.03
N ALA A 412 -8.19 4.76 51.80
CA ALA A 412 -8.57 5.42 50.56
C ALA A 412 -10.09 5.29 50.29
N PRO A 413 -10.76 6.31 49.72
CA PRO A 413 -12.14 6.20 49.27
C PRO A 413 -12.25 5.21 48.10
N ALA A 414 -13.40 4.54 48.00
CA ALA A 414 -13.72 3.55 46.97
C ALA A 414 -13.37 4.03 45.56
N ALA A 415 -12.64 3.19 44.81
CA ALA A 415 -12.24 3.43 43.44
C ALA A 415 -13.45 3.71 42.54
N ALA A 416 -13.43 4.86 41.86
CA ALA A 416 -14.30 5.14 40.73
C ALA A 416 -14.03 4.11 39.61
N ALA A 417 -15.07 3.77 38.85
CA ALA A 417 -14.97 2.83 37.74
C ALA A 417 -13.92 3.31 36.73
N PRO A 418 -13.07 2.40 36.18
CA PRO A 418 -12.06 2.78 35.20
C PRO A 418 -12.74 3.32 33.94
N VAL A 419 -12.25 4.46 33.44
CA VAL A 419 -12.67 5.02 32.16
C VAL A 419 -11.74 4.45 31.09
N VAL A 420 -12.31 3.72 30.13
CA VAL A 420 -11.57 3.17 28.98
C VAL A 420 -11.84 4.05 27.76
N ILE A 421 -10.78 4.44 27.07
CA ILE A 421 -10.84 5.17 25.81
C ILE A 421 -10.17 4.31 24.75
N GLU A 422 -10.92 3.97 23.72
CA GLU A 422 -10.43 3.13 22.62
C GLU A 422 -9.99 4.03 21.47
N MET A 423 -8.88 3.68 20.84
CA MET A 423 -8.43 4.27 19.60
C MET A 423 -8.53 3.22 18.51
N ALA A 424 -9.39 3.47 17.52
CA ALA A 424 -9.60 2.59 16.38
C ALA A 424 -9.75 3.44 15.11
N ASN A 425 -9.12 3.01 14.03
CA ASN A 425 -9.02 3.75 12.78
C ASN A 425 -8.47 5.18 12.98
N PHE A 426 -7.47 5.33 13.84
CA PHE A 426 -6.83 6.60 14.21
C PHE A 426 -7.77 7.64 14.87
N ALA A 427 -8.90 7.21 15.44
CA ALA A 427 -9.84 8.07 16.14
C ALA A 427 -10.09 7.59 17.57
N PHE A 428 -10.17 8.52 18.53
CA PHE A 428 -10.54 8.23 19.92
C PHE A 428 -12.05 8.15 20.09
N VAL A 429 -12.51 7.09 20.75
CA VAL A 429 -13.91 6.85 21.08
C VAL A 429 -14.00 6.62 22.60
N PRO A 430 -14.62 7.55 23.37
CA PRO A 430 -15.28 8.79 22.94
C PRO A 430 -14.28 9.89 22.55
N ASN A 431 -14.69 10.83 21.69
CA ASN A 431 -13.88 11.99 21.30
C ASN A 431 -13.90 13.14 22.32
N GLU A 432 -14.83 13.11 23.29
CA GLU A 432 -14.90 14.03 24.41
C GLU A 432 -15.33 13.28 25.67
N ILE A 433 -14.61 13.47 26.77
CA ILE A 433 -14.94 12.86 28.08
C ILE A 433 -14.75 13.87 29.22
N THR A 434 -15.54 13.73 30.27
CA THR A 434 -15.32 14.44 31.55
C THR A 434 -14.92 13.43 32.61
N VAL A 435 -13.75 13.63 33.22
CA VAL A 435 -13.18 12.70 34.20
C VAL A 435 -13.00 13.41 35.54
N GLU A 436 -13.52 12.81 36.61
CA GLU A 436 -13.33 13.32 37.98
C GLU A 436 -11.86 13.19 38.39
N ALA A 437 -11.32 14.22 39.04
CA ALA A 437 -9.92 14.28 39.45
C ALA A 437 -9.56 13.08 40.35
N GLY A 438 -8.53 12.31 39.95
CA GLY A 438 -8.10 11.10 40.64
C GLY A 438 -8.65 9.79 40.06
N THR A 439 -9.43 9.83 38.97
CA THR A 439 -9.90 8.62 38.26
C THR A 439 -8.81 8.08 37.32
N ALA A 440 -8.58 6.77 37.34
CA ALA A 440 -7.69 6.11 36.40
C ALA A 440 -8.34 6.00 35.01
N VAL A 441 -7.63 6.49 33.99
CA VAL A 441 -8.02 6.39 32.58
C VAL A 441 -7.12 5.36 31.90
N THR A 442 -7.73 4.42 31.18
CA THR A 442 -7.02 3.39 30.41
C THR A 442 -7.20 3.68 28.93
N TRP A 443 -6.10 3.85 28.21
CA TRP A 443 -6.09 4.03 26.77
C TRP A 443 -5.79 2.69 26.10
N VAL A 444 -6.61 2.29 25.14
CA VAL A 444 -6.44 1.05 24.37
C VAL A 444 -6.27 1.43 22.90
N ASN A 445 -5.07 1.22 22.38
CA ASN A 445 -4.77 1.39 20.96
C ASN A 445 -5.11 0.10 20.21
N GLN A 446 -6.06 0.16 19.27
CA GLN A 446 -6.47 -0.94 18.40
C GLN A 446 -5.94 -0.77 16.95
N ASP A 447 -5.07 0.22 16.69
CA ASP A 447 -4.46 0.48 15.39
C ASP A 447 -3.10 -0.22 15.23
N ASN A 448 -2.91 -0.94 14.12
CA ASN A 448 -1.71 -1.74 13.86
C ASN A 448 -0.58 -1.01 13.07
N GLY A 449 -0.42 0.30 13.26
CA GLY A 449 0.72 1.08 12.72
C GLY A 449 1.98 1.00 13.61
N PRO A 450 3.15 1.56 13.19
CA PRO A 450 4.31 1.69 14.08
C PRO A 450 3.86 2.38 15.37
N ARG A 451 4.31 1.84 16.52
CA ARG A 451 3.95 2.32 17.85
C ARG A 451 4.15 3.83 17.93
N HIS A 452 3.06 4.57 17.91
CA HIS A 452 3.03 5.97 18.31
C HIS A 452 2.89 5.98 19.83
N SER A 453 3.76 6.72 20.51
CA SER A 453 3.61 6.95 21.95
C SER A 453 2.36 7.80 22.17
N ALA A 454 1.39 7.28 22.91
CA ALA A 454 0.34 8.10 23.49
C ALA A 454 0.95 8.89 24.65
N THR A 455 1.18 10.18 24.46
CA THR A 455 1.56 11.10 25.55
C THR A 455 0.27 11.75 26.07
N ALA A 456 -0.05 11.50 27.34
CA ALA A 456 -1.23 12.02 28.03
C ALA A 456 -0.98 13.41 28.62
#